data_AF-A0A6N3DRU8-F1
#
_entry.id   AF-A0A6N3DRU8-F1
#
_cell.length_a   1.000
_cell.length_b   1.000
_cell.length_c   1.000
_cell.angle_alpha   90.00
_cell.angle_beta   90.00
_cell.angle_gamma   90.00
#
_symmetry.space_group_name_H-M   'P 1'
#
loop_
_entity.id
_entity.type
_entity.pdbx_description
1 polymer ?
#
loop_
_entity_poly.entity_id
_entity_poly.type
_entity_poly.pdbx_seq_one_letter_code
_entity_poly.pdbx_strand_id
1 'polypeptide(L)'
;MAVGIIIGGAFTSIVSSLVEDIINPFLGIFGGMNFDKLHWNIVGDVTLNYGKFLTAVMNFLIMAFVVFILVKALNTAARIAPLS
;
A
#
# COMPACT_ATOMS: atom_id res chain seq x y z
N MET A 1 7.34 -13.37 22.27
CA MET A 1 7.10 -13.75 20.86
C MET A 1 5.71 -13.39 20.35
N ALA A 2 4.61 -13.74 21.04
CA ALA A 2 3.24 -13.52 20.56
C ALA A 2 2.86 -12.02 20.34
N VAL A 3 3.28 -11.13 21.24
CA VAL A 3 2.91 -9.70 21.19
C VAL A 3 3.42 -9.00 19.92
N GLY A 4 4.63 -9.34 19.45
CA GLY A 4 5.19 -8.74 18.24
C GLY A 4 4.42 -9.11 16.97
N ILE A 5 3.89 -10.34 16.89
CA ILE A 5 3.08 -10.80 15.75
C ILE A 5 1.71 -10.11 15.75
N ILE A 6 1.08 -9.99 16.92
CA ILE A 6 -0.22 -9.32 17.07
C ILE A 6 -0.12 -7.84 16.69
N ILE A 7 0.90 -7.14 17.18
CA ILE A 7 1.13 -5.73 16.84
C ILE A 7 1.51 -5.57 15.37
N GLY A 8 2.35 -6.46 14.82
CA GLY A 8 2.72 -6.45 13.40
C GLY A 8 1.52 -6.62 12.48
N GLY A 9 0.62 -7.55 12.80
CA GLY A 9 -0.64 -7.75 12.07
C GLY A 9 -1.55 -6.53 12.16
N ALA A 10 -1.81 -6.01 13.36
CA ALA A 10 -2.66 -4.84 13.56
C ALA A 10 -2.11 -3.57 12.87
N PHE A 11 -0.79 -3.34 12.95
CA PHE A 11 -0.13 -2.22 12.28
C PHE A 11 -0.26 -2.32 10.77
N THR A 12 -0.05 -3.53 10.21
CA THR A 12 -0.22 -3.76 8.77
C THR A 12 -1.65 -3.44 8.34
N SER A 13 -2.67 -3.85 9.10
CA SER A 13 -4.06 -3.53 8.79
C SER A 13 -4.36 -2.02 8.81
N ILE A 14 -3.78 -1.27 9.76
CA ILE A 14 -3.93 0.20 9.82
C ILE A 14 -3.30 0.85 8.58
N VAL A 15 -2.10 0.41 8.20
CA VAL A 15 -1.41 0.88 7.01
C VAL A 15 -2.21 0.54 5.75
N SER A 16 -2.72 -0.69 5.63
CA SER A 16 -3.54 -1.12 4.50
C SER A 16 -4.79 -0.25 4.37
N SER A 17 -5.52 0.01 5.45
CA SER A 17 -6.69 0.90 5.42
C SER A 17 -6.31 2.33 5.01
N LEU A 18 -5.19 2.88 5.49
CA LEU A 18 -4.72 4.19 5.05
C LEU A 18 -4.46 4.21 3.53
N VAL A 19 -3.85 3.15 2.98
CA VAL A 19 -3.57 3.07 1.56
C VAL A 19 -4.84 2.85 0.74
N GLU A 20 -5.65 1.87 1.12
CA GLU A 20 -6.83 1.42 0.37
C GLU A 20 -8.00 2.40 0.46
N ASP A 21 -8.24 2.97 1.64
CA ASP A 21 -9.42 3.80 1.90
C ASP A 21 -9.16 5.31 1.73
N ILE A 22 -7.89 5.75 1.80
CA ILE A 22 -7.54 7.17 1.68
C ILE A 22 -6.69 7.44 0.45
N ILE A 23 -5.55 6.75 0.31
CA ILE A 23 -4.60 7.05 -0.77
C ILE A 23 -5.14 6.61 -2.14
N ASN A 24 -5.71 5.41 -2.26
CA ASN A 24 -6.25 4.91 -3.52
C ASN A 24 -7.37 5.79 -4.10
N PRO A 25 -8.37 6.24 -3.31
CA PRO A 25 -9.35 7.22 -3.78
C PRO A 25 -8.71 8.53 -4.24
N PHE A 26 -7.74 9.04 -3.49
CA PHE A 26 -7.01 10.25 -3.87
C PHE A 26 -6.30 10.09 -5.22
N LEU A 27 -5.58 8.98 -5.43
CA LEU A 27 -4.90 8.68 -6.69
C LEU A 27 -5.87 8.40 -7.83
N GLY A 28 -7.05 7.84 -7.53
CA GLY A 28 -8.15 7.65 -8.47
C GLY A 28 -8.59 8.96 -9.13
N ILE A 29 -8.58 10.07 -8.38
CA ILE A 29 -8.91 11.41 -8.90
C ILE A 29 -7.85 11.91 -9.90
N PHE A 30 -6.58 11.50 -9.76
CA PHE A 30 -5.47 11.92 -10.62
C PHE A 30 -5.24 11.02 -11.85
N GLY A 31 -6.16 10.09 -12.14
CA GLY A 31 -6.07 9.19 -13.29
C GLY A 31 -5.98 7.70 -12.93
N GLY A 32 -5.87 7.37 -11.63
CA GLY A 32 -5.86 6.00 -11.13
C GLY A 32 -4.64 5.19 -11.55
N MET A 33 -4.34 4.13 -10.80
CA MET A 33 -3.29 3.15 -11.13
C MET A 33 -3.89 1.78 -11.48
N ASN A 34 -5.04 1.77 -12.14
CA ASN A 34 -5.75 0.53 -12.37
C ASN A 34 -5.37 -0.07 -13.72
N PHE A 35 -4.32 -0.88 -13.71
CA PHE A 35 -3.82 -1.61 -14.88
C PHE A 35 -4.54 -2.95 -15.06
N ASP A 36 -5.51 -3.31 -14.22
CA ASP A 36 -6.18 -4.62 -14.24
C ASP A 36 -6.82 -4.98 -15.58
N LYS A 37 -7.15 -3.97 -16.39
CA LYS A 37 -7.71 -4.14 -17.74
C LYS A 37 -6.68 -4.58 -18.78
N LEU A 38 -5.38 -4.47 -18.48
CA LEU A 38 -4.32 -4.98 -19.34
C LEU A 38 -4.19 -6.49 -19.16
N HIS A 39 -4.65 -7.22 -20.17
CA HIS A 39 -4.55 -8.66 -20.24
C HIS A 39 -4.13 -9.06 -21.66
N TRP A 40 -3.40 -10.18 -21.76
CA TRP A 40 -3.00 -10.77 -23.02
C TRP A 40 -3.75 -12.08 -23.19
N ASN A 41 -4.57 -12.21 -24.24
CA ASN A 41 -5.21 -13.48 -24.56
C ASN A 41 -4.23 -14.36 -25.33
N ILE A 42 -3.86 -15.50 -24.73
CA ILE A 42 -2.86 -16.39 -25.31
C ILE A 42 -3.57 -17.37 -26.26
N VAL A 43 -4.59 -18.10 -25.78
CA VAL A 43 -5.43 -19.02 -26.56
C VAL A 43 -6.81 -19.15 -25.90
N GLY A 44 -7.90 -18.95 -26.66
CA GLY A 44 -9.27 -19.11 -26.14
C GLY A 44 -9.56 -18.21 -24.94
N ASP A 45 -10.12 -18.80 -23.87
CA ASP A 45 -10.41 -18.11 -22.60
C ASP A 45 -9.19 -18.00 -21.65
N VAL A 46 -8.01 -18.45 -22.07
CA VAL A 46 -6.79 -18.36 -21.25
C VAL A 46 -6.19 -16.96 -21.40
N THR A 47 -6.41 -16.15 -20.36
CA THR A 47 -5.97 -14.75 -20.29
C THR A 47 -4.81 -14.59 -19.31
N LEU A 48 -3.72 -13.96 -19.76
CA LEU A 48 -2.60 -13.59 -18.91
C LEU A 48 -2.80 -12.16 -18.42
N ASN A 49 -3.23 -12.04 -17.17
CA ASN A 49 -3.60 -10.77 -16.52
C ASN A 49 -2.38 -10.05 -15.92
N TYR A 50 -1.39 -9.72 -16.75
CA TYR A 50 -0.20 -8.99 -16.31
C TYR A 50 -0.53 -7.62 -15.72
N GLY A 51 -1.66 -7.03 -16.13
CA GLY A 51 -2.21 -5.82 -15.56
C GLY A 51 -2.43 -5.89 -14.05
N LYS A 52 -3.00 -7.00 -13.55
CA LYS A 52 -3.20 -7.22 -12.10
C LYS A 52 -1.88 -7.28 -11.34
N PHE A 53 -0.87 -7.89 -11.94
CA PHE A 53 0.46 -7.94 -11.34
C PHE A 53 1.08 -6.54 -11.25
N LEU A 54 0.98 -5.74 -12.32
CA LEU A 54 1.48 -4.36 -12.31
C LEU A 54 0.74 -3.50 -11.28
N THR A 55 -0.59 -3.61 -11.20
CA THR A 55 -1.40 -2.95 -10.15
C THR A 55 -0.91 -3.35 -8.76
N ALA A 56 -0.65 -4.64 -8.50
CA ALA A 56 -0.15 -5.12 -7.22
C ALA A 56 1.23 -4.56 -6.87
N VAL A 57 2.15 -4.50 -7.85
CA VAL A 57 3.49 -3.89 -7.66
C VAL A 57 3.37 -2.41 -7.31
N MET A 58 2.51 -1.68 -8.02
CA MET A 58 2.31 -0.25 -7.74
C MET A 58 1.69 -0.01 -6.36
N ASN A 59 0.69 -0.80 -5.97
CA ASN A 59 0.09 -0.73 -4.63
C ASN A 59 1.12 -1.04 -3.53
N PHE A 60 2.00 -2.02 -3.75
CA PHE A 60 3.08 -2.34 -2.83
C PHE A 60 4.06 -1.16 -2.67
N LEU A 61 4.45 -0.50 -3.76
CA LEU A 61 5.34 0.66 -3.72
C LEU A 61 4.72 1.84 -2.97
N ILE A 62 3.43 2.10 -3.17
CA ILE A 62 2.69 3.11 -2.39
C ILE A 62 2.68 2.73 -0.92
N MET A 63 2.32 1.49 -0.60
CA MET A 63 2.24 1.03 0.78
C MET A 63 3.60 1.17 1.47
N ALA A 64 4.69 0.79 0.81
CA ALA A 64 6.04 0.98 1.33
C ALA A 64 6.37 2.47 1.56
N PHE A 65 5.98 3.35 0.64
CA PHE A 65 6.18 4.79 0.76
C PHE A 65 5.36 5.40 1.92
N VAL A 66 4.11 4.98 2.08
CA VAL A 66 3.23 5.42 3.17
C VAL A 66 3.76 4.95 4.53
N VAL A 67 4.20 3.69 4.64
CA VAL A 67 4.86 3.18 5.85
C VAL A 67 6.11 4.00 6.16
N PHE A 68 6.92 4.30 5.15
CA PHE A 68 8.12 5.11 5.33
C PHE A 68 7.79 6.50 5.89
N ILE A 69 6.76 7.17 5.34
CA ILE A 69 6.31 8.47 5.85
C ILE A 69 5.79 8.35 7.27
N LEU A 70 4.96 7.34 7.58
CA LEU A 70 4.42 7.10 8.92
C LEU A 70 5.54 6.90 9.95
N VAL A 71 6.50 6.03 9.66
CA VAL A 71 7.65 5.77 10.53
C VAL A 71 8.50 7.03 10.69
N LYS A 72 8.72 7.78 9.60
CA LYS A 72 9.45 9.06 9.65
C LYS A 72 8.72 10.10 10.48
N ALA A 73 7.39 10.20 10.36
CA ALA A 73 6.58 11.14 11.13
C ALA A 73 6.61 10.79 12.62
N LEU A 74 6.48 9.51 12.98
CA LEU A 74 6.60 9.04 14.36
C LEU A 74 8.00 9.30 14.92
N ASN A 75 9.06 8.98 14.17
CA ASN A 75 10.44 9.23 14.58
C ASN A 75 10.73 10.74 14.72
N THR A 76 10.13 11.57 13.87
CA THR A 76 10.25 13.02 13.92
C THR A 76 9.49 13.59 15.13
N ALA A 77 8.25 13.16 15.38
CA ALA A 77 7.47 13.57 16.53
C ALA A 77 8.14 13.16 17.85
N ALA A 78 8.67 11.94 17.93
CA ALA A 78 9.43 11.46 19.07
C ALA A 78 10.69 12.30 19.35
N ARG A 79 11.32 12.87 18.30
CA ARG A 79 12.47 13.77 18.44
C ARG A 79 12.08 15.19 18.86
N ILE A 80 10.87 15.64 18.51
CA ILE A 80 10.37 17.01 18.77
C ILE A 80 9.71 17.13 20.15
N ALA A 81 9.43 16.03 20.85
CA ALA A 81 9.11 16.07 22.27
C ALA A 81 10.42 16.11 23.08
N PRO A 82 11.00 17.29 23.42
CA PRO A 82 12.02 17.32 24.44
C PRO A 82 11.39 16.75 25.70
N LEU A 83 12.01 15.71 26.25
CA LEU A 83 11.75 15.29 27.62
C LEU A 83 11.95 16.53 28.50
N SER A 84 10.84 17.13 28.93
CA SER A 84 10.80 17.99 30.11
C SER A 84 11.05 17.14 31.35
#